data_AF-A0A351IPW3-F1
#
_entry.id   AF-A0A351IPW3-F1
#
_cell.length_a   1.000
_cell.length_b   1.000
_cell.length_c   1.000
_cell.angle_alpha   90.00
_cell.angle_beta   90.00
_cell.angle_gamma   90.00
#
_symmetry.space_group_name_H-M   'P 1'
#
loop_
_entity.id
_entity.type
_entity.pdbx_description
1 polymer ?
#
loop_
_entity_poly.entity_id
_entity_poly.type
_entity_poly.pdbx_seq_one_letter_code
_entity_poly.pdbx_strand_id
1 'polypeptide(L)'
;MIRIPGKIPILIHPTFFLIAALIGFLNSMTLVGTVIWIVIILVSVLIHEFGHALTATLFGLSPRIELVALGGLTYHEGGGLKTWKQFLIVFNGPLFGFFLFLFGTLLVQIPPVALSYFGSVLQTFRLVNLFWTVLNLVPVLPLDGGQLLRIVLEGVFGVKGFRYALAASMMVAVALSLLSFLFQAFLIGAIFFLFAFSSFDAYRRTRHISEPDRSEELKKLLEEAEKALEEGRKAEAEHLLSKVLSQAKRGMLHTLAVQHLGFLKYEQGNHQEAYALLRSIRSELAPQALSLLHRLAFEAKDYALVVDLAGSCYQIFPSPEMALRNAYASAQLLQVKAAVGWLHAAFQEGVENLSEIIKEEVFDSIRNDPLFKEFQSQLKKSSD
;
A
#
# COMPACT_ATOMS: atom_id res chain seq x y z
N MET A 1 2.98 -0.88 28.84
CA MET A 1 4.07 -0.99 27.84
C MET A 1 5.37 -0.77 28.61
N ILE A 2 6.36 -1.65 28.43
CA ILE A 2 7.64 -1.56 29.16
C ILE A 2 8.65 -0.81 28.28
N ARG A 3 9.32 0.21 28.83
CA ARG A 3 10.34 1.01 28.13
C ARG A 3 11.67 0.83 28.84
N ILE A 4 12.70 0.43 28.10
CA ILE A 4 14.07 0.32 28.59
C ILE A 4 14.90 1.38 27.86
N PRO A 5 15.34 2.45 28.53
CA PRO A 5 16.16 3.49 27.92
C PRO A 5 17.59 2.97 27.67
N GLY A 6 18.26 3.56 26.69
CA GLY A 6 19.65 3.22 26.37
C GLY A 6 20.06 3.79 25.02
N LYS A 7 21.29 3.46 24.58
CA LYS A 7 21.76 3.79 23.22
C LYS A 7 20.88 3.13 22.14
N ILE A 8 20.33 1.95 22.45
CA ILE A 8 19.35 1.24 21.66
C ILE A 8 18.12 1.08 22.56
N PRO A 9 17.12 1.98 22.49
CA PRO A 9 15.95 1.89 23.33
C PRO A 9 15.10 0.67 22.96
N ILE A 10 14.53 0.02 23.98
CA ILE A 10 13.68 -1.17 23.81
C ILE A 10 12.26 -0.87 24.31
N LEU A 11 11.28 -1.20 23.49
CA LEU A 11 9.86 -1.13 23.80
C LEU A 11 9.26 -2.53 23.81
N ILE A 12 8.55 -2.91 24.87
CA ILE A 12 7.87 -4.22 24.92
C ILE A 12 6.37 -4.00 25.11
N HIS A 13 5.60 -4.43 24.12
CA HIS A 13 4.14 -4.36 24.16
C HIS A 13 3.58 -5.49 25.05
N PRO A 14 2.51 -5.24 25.83
CA PRO A 14 1.87 -6.28 26.64
C PRO A 14 1.42 -7.50 25.83
N THR A 15 1.07 -7.30 24.56
CA THR A 15 0.67 -8.35 23.63
C THR A 15 1.79 -9.36 23.35
N PHE A 16 3.06 -8.96 23.44
CA PHE A 16 4.21 -9.87 23.35
C PHE A 16 4.14 -10.94 24.46
N PHE A 17 3.97 -10.51 25.70
CA PHE A 17 3.87 -11.43 26.84
C PHE A 17 2.63 -12.32 26.76
N LEU A 18 1.51 -11.81 26.25
CA LEU A 18 0.29 -12.61 26.06
C LEU A 18 0.52 -13.77 25.09
N ILE A 19 1.12 -13.51 23.92
CA ILE A 19 1.41 -14.55 22.93
C ILE A 19 2.51 -15.50 23.43
N ALA A 20 3.57 -14.98 24.03
CA ALA A 20 4.63 -15.82 24.61
C ALA A 20 4.07 -16.74 25.72
N ALA A 21 3.17 -16.24 26.56
CA ALA A 21 2.49 -17.03 27.59
C ALA A 21 1.58 -18.10 26.98
N LEU A 22 0.82 -17.76 25.93
CA LEU A 22 -0.04 -18.70 25.22
C LEU A 22 0.78 -19.84 24.60
N ILE A 23 1.85 -19.51 23.86
CA ILE A 23 2.76 -20.51 23.28
C ILE A 23 3.38 -21.36 24.39
N GLY A 24 3.85 -20.73 25.46
CA GLY A 24 4.46 -21.42 26.60
C GLY A 24 3.50 -22.38 27.29
N PHE A 25 2.25 -21.97 27.50
CA PHE A 25 1.22 -22.82 28.09
C PHE A 25 0.86 -23.98 27.17
N LEU A 26 0.65 -23.74 25.87
CA LEU A 26 0.33 -24.80 24.91
C LEU A 26 1.45 -25.85 24.78
N ASN A 27 2.72 -25.47 24.97
CA ASN A 27 3.84 -26.40 24.88
C ASN A 27 4.17 -27.10 26.20
N SER A 28 3.89 -26.48 27.35
CA SER A 28 4.31 -27.01 28.65
C SER A 28 3.18 -27.47 29.56
N MET A 29 1.95 -27.02 29.32
CA MET A 29 0.73 -27.26 30.11
C MET A 29 0.89 -26.96 31.61
N THR A 30 1.90 -26.17 32.01
CA THR A 30 2.21 -25.85 33.41
C THR A 30 2.62 -24.39 33.56
N LEU A 31 2.34 -23.78 34.71
CA LEU A 31 2.69 -22.38 34.96
C LEU A 31 4.20 -22.14 34.94
N VAL A 32 4.98 -23.04 35.56
CA VAL A 32 6.45 -22.95 35.59
C VAL A 32 7.01 -23.07 34.17
N GLY A 33 6.52 -24.03 33.39
CA GLY A 33 6.91 -24.19 32.00
C GLY A 33 6.56 -22.96 31.15
N THR A 34 5.38 -22.37 31.34
CA THR A 34 4.98 -21.14 30.66
C THR A 34 5.96 -19.99 30.94
N VAL A 35 6.38 -19.80 32.20
CA VAL A 35 7.35 -18.76 32.56
C VAL A 35 8.70 -19.01 31.89
N ILE A 36 9.18 -20.26 31.89
CA ILE A 36 10.41 -20.64 31.20
C ILE A 36 10.33 -20.34 29.70
N TRP A 37 9.21 -20.69 29.04
CA TRP A 37 8.98 -20.40 27.63
C TRP A 37 8.94 -18.91 27.33
N ILE A 38 8.30 -18.10 28.18
CA ILE A 38 8.29 -16.63 28.04
C ILE A 38 9.74 -16.11 28.05
N VAL A 39 10.57 -16.58 28.98
CA VAL A 39 11.98 -16.18 29.05
C VAL A 39 12.76 -16.63 27.81
N ILE A 40 12.57 -17.87 27.36
CA ILE A 40 13.22 -18.39 26.14
C ILE A 40 12.84 -17.53 24.93
N ILE A 41 11.55 -17.27 24.71
CA ILE A 41 11.07 -16.48 23.57
C ILE A 41 11.59 -15.04 23.66
N LEU A 42 11.50 -14.42 24.84
CA LEU A 42 12.00 -13.06 25.08
C LEU A 42 13.48 -12.94 24.75
N VAL A 43 14.32 -13.83 25.29
CA VAL A 43 15.77 -13.80 25.03
C VAL A 43 16.07 -14.07 23.56
N SER A 44 15.39 -15.05 22.95
CA SER A 44 15.64 -15.42 21.55
C SER A 44 15.32 -14.27 20.60
N VAL A 45 14.13 -13.67 20.72
CA VAL A 45 13.71 -12.54 19.89
C VAL A 45 14.57 -11.31 20.18
N LEU A 46 14.84 -11.01 21.45
CA LEU A 46 15.62 -9.83 21.80
C LEU A 46 17.06 -9.89 21.27
N ILE A 47 17.74 -11.03 21.39
CA ILE A 47 19.10 -11.20 20.88
C ILE A 47 19.14 -11.17 19.35
N HIS A 48 18.12 -11.72 18.70
CA HIS A 48 17.94 -11.58 17.25
C HIS A 48 17.82 -10.10 16.84
N GLU A 49 16.93 -9.32 17.47
CA GLU A 49 16.80 -7.88 17.18
C GLU A 49 18.09 -7.10 17.49
N PHE A 50 18.82 -7.49 18.54
CA PHE A 50 20.13 -6.91 18.83
C PHE A 50 21.14 -7.15 17.70
N GLY A 51 21.08 -8.27 16.98
CA GLY A 51 21.93 -8.51 15.81
C GLY A 51 21.74 -7.42 14.73
N HIS A 52 20.49 -7.08 14.43
CA HIS A 52 20.16 -5.97 13.53
C HIS A 52 20.62 -4.62 14.11
N ALA A 53 20.25 -4.33 15.36
CA ALA A 53 20.47 -3.03 15.97
C ALA A 53 21.95 -2.72 16.19
N LEU A 54 22.76 -3.69 16.64
CA LEU A 54 24.19 -3.49 16.80
C LEU A 54 24.87 -3.23 15.45
N THR A 55 24.48 -3.95 14.41
CA THR A 55 25.01 -3.74 13.06
C THR A 55 24.61 -2.38 12.49
N ALA A 56 23.36 -1.95 12.71
CA ALA A 56 22.89 -0.62 12.32
C ALA A 56 23.68 0.49 13.05
N THR A 57 23.92 0.31 14.35
CA THR A 57 24.73 1.23 15.17
C THR A 57 26.17 1.33 14.66
N LEU A 58 26.79 0.20 14.27
CA LEU A 58 28.13 0.17 13.67
C LEU A 58 28.20 0.93 12.35
N PHE A 59 27.09 1.02 11.62
CA PHE A 59 26.99 1.83 10.40
C PHE A 59 26.55 3.27 10.64
N GLY A 60 26.48 3.72 11.89
CA GLY A 60 26.17 5.10 12.27
C GLY A 60 24.68 5.42 12.28
N LEU A 61 23.81 4.41 12.23
CA LEU A 61 22.37 4.61 12.37
C LEU A 61 21.97 4.59 13.85
N SER A 62 20.80 5.16 14.16
CA SER A 62 20.20 5.14 15.49
C SER A 62 19.00 4.19 15.51
N PRO A 63 19.19 2.92 15.96
CA PRO A 63 18.11 1.94 15.96
C PRO A 63 17.29 1.97 17.26
N ARG A 64 16.03 1.53 17.17
CA ARG A 64 15.15 1.21 18.30
C ARG A 64 14.52 -0.15 18.11
N ILE A 65 14.37 -0.91 19.19
CA ILE A 65 13.79 -2.25 19.17
C ILE A 65 12.38 -2.20 19.76
N GLU A 66 11.41 -2.76 19.07
CA GLU A 66 10.04 -2.92 19.55
C GLU A 66 9.62 -4.38 19.50
N LEU A 67 9.21 -4.95 20.64
CA LEU A 67 8.69 -6.29 20.75
C LEU A 67 7.16 -6.26 20.75
N VAL A 68 6.56 -6.93 19.76
CA VAL A 68 5.12 -6.98 19.48
C VAL A 68 4.63 -8.43 19.45
N ALA A 69 3.31 -8.64 19.30
CA ALA A 69 2.67 -9.95 19.45
C ALA A 69 3.35 -11.10 18.69
N LEU A 70 3.81 -10.87 17.45
CA LEU A 70 4.35 -11.92 16.58
C LEU A 70 5.88 -11.87 16.41
N GLY A 71 6.62 -11.06 17.19
CA GLY A 71 8.07 -10.97 17.08
C GLY A 71 8.65 -9.63 17.56
N GLY A 72 9.82 -9.28 17.02
CA GLY A 72 10.47 -8.00 17.21
C GLY A 72 10.52 -7.18 15.91
N LEU A 73 10.69 -5.88 16.05
CA LEU A 73 10.91 -4.94 14.96
C LEU A 73 12.04 -4.01 15.36
N THR A 74 13.13 -4.03 14.58
CA THR A 74 14.19 -3.03 14.70
C THR A 74 13.98 -1.92 13.68
N TYR A 75 13.58 -0.75 14.15
CA TYR A 75 13.53 0.45 13.32
C TYR A 75 14.88 1.15 13.36
N HIS A 76 15.28 1.75 12.24
CA HIS A 76 16.47 2.59 12.19
C HIS A 76 16.23 3.80 11.30
N GLU A 77 16.67 4.97 11.75
CA GLU A 77 16.53 6.23 11.03
C GLU A 77 17.82 6.55 10.27
N GLY A 78 17.68 6.94 9.00
CA GLY A 78 18.78 7.22 8.08
C GLY A 78 18.61 6.54 6.72
N GLY A 79 18.53 7.33 5.64
CA GLY A 79 18.46 6.86 4.25
C GLY A 79 19.84 6.72 3.61
N GLY A 80 19.93 6.03 2.46
CA GLY A 80 21.12 6.05 1.61
C GLY A 80 22.23 5.05 1.95
N LEU A 81 21.96 4.00 2.75
CA LEU A 81 22.93 2.93 2.95
C LEU A 81 23.23 2.17 1.65
N LYS A 82 24.51 1.86 1.42
CA LYS A 82 24.92 0.92 0.35
C LYS A 82 24.26 -0.44 0.56
N THR A 83 23.88 -1.11 -0.54
CA THR A 83 23.17 -2.41 -0.54
C THR A 83 23.81 -3.47 0.37
N TRP A 84 25.14 -3.58 0.37
CA TRP A 84 25.84 -4.54 1.23
C TRP A 84 25.72 -4.24 2.74
N LYS A 85 25.63 -2.96 3.13
CA LYS A 85 25.39 -2.58 4.54
C LYS A 85 23.99 -2.98 4.97
N GLN A 86 22.99 -2.74 4.11
CA GLN A 86 21.62 -3.17 4.37
C GLN A 86 21.54 -4.69 4.52
N PHE A 87 22.20 -5.42 3.61
CA PHE A 87 22.27 -6.87 3.67
C PHE A 87 22.85 -7.36 5.01
N LEU A 88 23.98 -6.78 5.45
CA LEU A 88 24.59 -7.16 6.71
C LEU A 88 23.71 -6.84 7.92
N ILE A 89 23.00 -5.69 7.94
CA ILE A 89 22.06 -5.39 9.03
C ILE A 89 21.02 -6.50 9.14
N VAL A 90 20.35 -6.82 8.03
CA VAL A 90 19.29 -7.84 8.02
C VAL A 90 19.85 -9.24 8.33
N PHE A 91 21.00 -9.59 7.78
CA PHE A 91 21.58 -10.92 7.98
C PHE A 91 22.04 -11.17 9.43
N ASN A 92 22.44 -10.12 10.16
CA ASN A 92 22.94 -10.28 11.52
C ASN A 92 21.86 -10.66 12.54
N GLY A 93 20.58 -10.42 12.28
CA GLY A 93 19.51 -10.92 13.17
C GLY A 93 19.47 -12.44 13.24
N PRO A 94 19.28 -13.14 12.09
CA PRO A 94 19.35 -14.59 12.03
C PRO A 94 20.71 -15.15 12.49
N LEU A 95 21.82 -14.46 12.20
CA LEU A 95 23.15 -14.88 12.65
C LEU A 95 23.26 -14.91 14.18
N PHE A 96 22.69 -13.91 14.87
CA PHE A 96 22.68 -13.88 16.33
C PHE A 96 21.76 -14.96 16.92
N GLY A 97 20.61 -15.22 16.30
CA GLY A 97 19.76 -16.36 16.65
C GLY A 97 20.50 -17.70 16.48
N PHE A 98 21.29 -17.84 15.40
CA PHE A 98 22.12 -19.02 15.17
C PHE A 98 23.21 -19.19 16.25
N PHE A 99 23.83 -18.10 16.70
CA PHE A 99 24.78 -18.15 17.81
C PHE A 99 24.13 -18.61 19.12
N LEU A 100 22.88 -18.24 19.41
CA LEU A 100 22.16 -18.78 20.56
C LEU A 100 21.91 -20.29 20.44
N PHE A 101 21.58 -20.78 19.24
CA PHE A 101 21.47 -22.22 18.98
C PHE A 101 22.80 -22.95 19.23
N LEU A 102 23.92 -22.42 18.70
CA LEU A 102 25.24 -22.99 18.91
C LEU A 102 25.62 -22.98 20.39
N PHE A 103 25.39 -21.86 21.08
CA PHE A 103 25.67 -21.72 22.50
C PHE A 103 24.90 -22.75 23.34
N GLY A 104 23.59 -22.89 23.12
CA GLY A 104 22.79 -23.91 23.79
C GLY A 104 23.26 -25.33 23.47
N THR A 105 23.68 -25.59 22.23
CA THR A 105 24.22 -26.90 21.82
C THR A 105 25.54 -27.23 22.53
N LEU A 106 26.43 -26.27 22.69
CA LEU A 106 27.71 -26.45 23.40
C LEU A 106 27.49 -26.69 24.89
N LEU A 107 26.59 -25.94 25.55
CA LEU A 107 26.32 -26.10 26.98
C LEU A 107 25.73 -27.49 27.31
N VAL A 108 24.89 -28.03 26.43
CA VAL A 108 24.29 -29.36 26.62
C VAL A 108 25.32 -30.50 26.52
N GLN A 109 26.51 -30.26 25.94
CA GLN A 109 27.57 -31.28 25.93
C GLN A 109 28.24 -31.48 27.31
N ILE A 110 27.98 -30.59 28.27
CA ILE A 110 28.54 -30.68 29.62
C ILE A 110 27.69 -31.68 30.43
N PRO A 111 28.19 -32.87 30.83
CA PRO A 111 27.34 -33.94 31.36
C PRO A 111 26.52 -33.58 32.61
N PRO A 112 27.06 -32.87 33.62
CA PRO A 112 26.25 -32.41 34.75
C PRO A 112 25.09 -31.49 34.34
N VAL A 113 25.30 -30.67 33.30
CA VAL A 113 24.26 -29.78 32.75
C VAL A 113 23.22 -30.62 32.01
N ALA A 114 23.66 -31.53 31.13
CA ALA A 114 22.79 -32.37 30.30
C ALA A 114 21.79 -33.20 31.12
N LEU A 115 22.24 -33.74 32.26
CA LEU A 115 21.43 -34.61 33.13
C LEU A 115 20.51 -33.82 34.08
N SER A 116 20.64 -32.50 34.15
CA SER A 116 19.85 -31.66 35.03
C SER A 116 18.54 -31.20 34.38
N TYR A 117 17.59 -30.71 35.19
CA TYR A 117 16.40 -30.01 34.68
C TYR A 117 16.76 -28.82 33.77
N PHE A 118 17.85 -28.12 34.08
CA PHE A 118 18.37 -27.03 33.25
C PHE A 118 18.85 -27.54 31.88
N GLY A 119 19.37 -28.76 31.79
CA GLY A 119 19.70 -29.43 30.53
C GLY A 119 18.48 -29.56 29.62
N SER A 120 17.34 -29.99 30.15
CA SER A 120 16.07 -30.06 29.41
C SER A 120 15.60 -28.69 28.92
N VAL A 121 15.77 -27.64 29.73
CA VAL A 121 15.47 -26.25 29.32
C VAL A 121 16.40 -25.81 28.19
N LEU A 122 17.70 -26.13 28.25
CA LEU A 122 18.65 -25.81 27.19
C LEU A 122 18.38 -26.57 25.88
N GLN A 123 17.87 -27.81 25.98
CA GLN A 123 17.41 -28.58 24.81
C GLN A 123 16.28 -27.85 24.08
N THR A 124 15.27 -27.37 24.82
CA THR A 124 14.20 -26.55 24.26
C THR A 124 14.75 -25.23 23.71
N PHE A 125 15.61 -24.53 24.46
CA PHE A 125 16.22 -23.26 24.06
C PHE A 125 16.96 -23.37 22.72
N ARG A 126 17.80 -24.39 22.52
CA ARG A 126 18.53 -24.56 21.26
C ARG A 126 17.57 -24.84 20.09
N LEU A 127 16.57 -25.71 20.29
CA LEU A 127 15.60 -26.04 19.23
C LEU A 127 14.77 -24.83 18.82
N VAL A 128 14.33 -24.03 19.80
CA VAL A 128 13.57 -22.79 19.55
C VAL A 128 14.43 -21.78 18.79
N ASN A 129 15.70 -21.58 19.15
CA ASN A 129 16.57 -20.65 18.43
C ASN A 129 16.90 -21.12 17.01
N LEU A 130 17.09 -22.43 16.81
CA LEU A 130 17.25 -22.98 15.46
C LEU A 130 15.99 -22.77 14.63
N PHE A 131 14.82 -23.06 15.20
CA PHE A 131 13.52 -22.87 14.55
C PHE A 131 13.33 -21.40 14.14
N TRP A 132 13.52 -20.43 15.04
CA TRP A 132 13.39 -19.01 14.72
C TRP A 132 14.40 -18.54 13.69
N THR A 133 15.63 -19.05 13.74
CA THR A 133 16.67 -18.74 12.74
C THR A 133 16.26 -19.23 11.36
N VAL A 134 15.85 -20.49 11.24
CA VAL A 134 15.43 -21.08 9.96
C VAL A 134 14.18 -20.38 9.44
N LEU A 135 13.20 -20.13 10.31
CA LEU A 135 11.98 -19.43 9.95
C LEU A 135 12.29 -18.02 9.41
N ASN A 136 13.13 -17.25 10.10
CA ASN A 136 13.48 -15.91 9.64
C ASN A 136 14.27 -15.92 8.33
N LEU A 137 14.99 -16.98 7.99
CA LEU A 137 15.70 -17.10 6.70
C LEU A 137 14.80 -17.56 5.54
N VAL A 138 13.53 -17.89 5.79
CA VAL A 138 12.58 -18.21 4.72
C VAL A 138 12.42 -16.98 3.81
N PRO A 139 12.47 -17.13 2.47
CA PRO A 139 12.40 -16.02 1.51
C PRO A 139 10.97 -15.49 1.33
N VAL A 140 10.33 -15.11 2.44
CA VAL A 140 8.96 -14.57 2.51
C VAL A 140 8.98 -13.28 3.31
N LEU A 141 8.48 -12.18 2.73
CA LEU A 141 8.27 -10.94 3.45
C LEU A 141 7.08 -11.11 4.42
N PRO A 142 7.18 -10.58 5.65
CA PRO A 142 8.17 -9.62 6.14
C PRO A 142 9.45 -10.21 6.75
N LEU A 143 9.64 -11.53 6.74
CA LEU A 143 10.80 -12.21 7.36
C LEU A 143 12.13 -11.78 6.74
N ASP A 144 13.21 -11.92 7.48
CA ASP A 144 14.55 -11.48 7.08
C ASP A 144 15.02 -12.09 5.77
N GLY A 145 14.75 -13.36 5.50
CA GLY A 145 15.09 -14.03 4.26
C GLY A 145 14.41 -13.37 3.06
N GLY A 146 13.16 -12.93 3.22
CA GLY A 146 12.44 -12.12 2.24
C GLY A 146 13.08 -10.74 2.05
N GLN A 147 13.52 -10.09 3.14
CA GLN A 147 14.22 -8.81 3.10
C GLN A 147 15.60 -8.93 2.44
N LEU A 148 16.36 -10.00 2.72
CA LEU A 148 17.65 -10.31 2.09
C LEU A 148 17.46 -10.53 0.59
N LEU A 149 16.48 -11.35 0.20
CA LEU A 149 16.13 -11.56 -1.20
C LEU A 149 15.76 -10.23 -1.88
N ARG A 150 14.97 -9.38 -1.21
CA ARG A 150 14.66 -8.03 -1.70
C ARG A 150 15.92 -7.22 -1.96
N ILE A 151 16.81 -7.11 -0.98
CA ILE A 151 18.04 -6.31 -1.08
C ILE A 151 18.90 -6.79 -2.25
N VAL A 152 19.04 -8.10 -2.42
CA VAL A 152 19.79 -8.69 -3.54
C VAL A 152 19.12 -8.37 -4.88
N LEU A 153 17.81 -8.61 -5.01
CA LEU A 153 17.09 -8.38 -6.25
C LEU A 153 17.02 -6.89 -6.62
N GLU A 154 16.86 -5.99 -5.66
CA GLU A 154 16.94 -4.54 -5.89
C GLU A 154 18.36 -4.12 -6.31
N GLY A 155 19.39 -4.72 -5.73
CA GLY A 155 20.78 -4.48 -6.14
C GLY A 155 21.09 -4.90 -7.57
N VAL A 156 20.48 -5.97 -8.06
CA VAL A 156 20.71 -6.51 -9.42
C VAL A 156 19.77 -5.89 -10.46
N PHE A 157 18.50 -5.68 -10.12
CA PHE A 157 17.44 -5.31 -11.08
C PHE A 157 16.82 -3.91 -10.84
N GLY A 158 17.35 -3.12 -9.91
CA GLY A 158 16.82 -1.79 -9.56
C GLY A 158 15.39 -1.85 -9.02
N VAL A 159 14.53 -0.90 -9.40
CA VAL A 159 13.12 -0.86 -8.95
C VAL A 159 12.31 -2.10 -9.34
N LYS A 160 12.70 -2.84 -10.39
CA LYS A 160 12.04 -4.11 -10.72
C LYS A 160 12.35 -5.21 -9.70
N GLY A 161 13.49 -5.12 -9.02
CA GLY A 161 13.93 -6.08 -8.01
C GLY A 161 12.96 -6.22 -6.85
N PHE A 162 12.38 -5.11 -6.38
CA PHE A 162 11.36 -5.16 -5.32
C PHE A 162 10.12 -5.93 -5.75
N ARG A 163 9.67 -5.74 -7.00
CA ARG A 163 8.53 -6.48 -7.57
C ARG A 163 8.82 -7.97 -7.69
N TYR A 164 10.03 -8.34 -8.10
CA TYR A 164 10.45 -9.75 -8.13
C TYR A 164 10.51 -10.36 -6.73
N ALA A 165 10.99 -9.62 -5.73
CA ALA A 165 11.01 -10.07 -4.35
C ALA A 165 9.59 -10.29 -3.78
N LEU A 166 8.66 -9.38 -4.06
CA LEU A 166 7.26 -9.50 -3.67
C LEU A 166 6.58 -10.71 -4.35
N ALA A 167 6.83 -10.92 -5.64
CA ALA A 167 6.30 -12.07 -6.37
C ALA A 167 6.86 -13.40 -5.83
N ALA A 168 8.17 -13.48 -5.60
CA ALA A 168 8.80 -14.65 -4.99
C ALA A 168 8.29 -14.92 -3.58
N SER A 169 8.21 -13.89 -2.75
CA SER A 169 7.62 -13.95 -1.39
C SER A 169 6.20 -14.51 -1.42
N MET A 170 5.35 -13.97 -2.29
CA MET A 170 3.97 -14.43 -2.44
C MET A 170 3.91 -15.91 -2.85
N MET A 171 4.70 -16.33 -3.83
CA MET A 171 4.73 -17.73 -4.29
C MET A 171 5.15 -18.69 -3.18
N VAL A 172 6.24 -18.38 -2.47
CA VAL A 172 6.74 -19.22 -1.38
C VAL A 172 5.76 -19.25 -0.21
N ALA A 173 5.17 -18.11 0.15
CA ALA A 173 4.18 -18.01 1.22
C ALA A 173 2.91 -18.83 0.91
N VAL A 174 2.40 -18.79 -0.32
CA VAL A 174 1.27 -19.63 -0.75
C VAL A 174 1.62 -21.11 -0.64
N ALA A 175 2.78 -21.52 -1.13
CA ALA A 175 3.21 -22.92 -1.06
C ALA A 175 3.31 -23.41 0.41
N LEU A 176 3.95 -22.62 1.29
CA LEU A 176 4.07 -22.95 2.72
C LEU A 176 2.72 -22.94 3.44
N SER A 177 1.82 -22.03 3.07
CA SER A 177 0.47 -21.97 3.62
C SER A 177 -0.32 -23.25 3.29
N LEU A 178 -0.36 -23.64 2.01
CA LEU A 178 -1.03 -24.85 1.55
C LEU A 178 -0.44 -26.12 2.18
N LEU A 179 0.89 -26.21 2.24
CA LEU A 179 1.58 -27.32 2.89
C LEU A 179 1.22 -27.42 4.37
N SER A 180 1.19 -26.29 5.07
CA SER A 180 0.84 -26.25 6.51
C SER A 180 -0.60 -26.69 6.76
N PHE A 181 -1.55 -26.28 5.90
CA PHE A 181 -2.93 -26.75 6.00
C PHE A 181 -3.07 -28.25 5.74
N LEU A 182 -2.30 -28.81 4.79
CA LEU A 182 -2.29 -30.25 4.52
C LEU A 182 -1.83 -31.06 5.74
N PHE A 183 -0.87 -30.53 6.50
CA PHE A 183 -0.39 -31.14 7.75
C PHE A 183 -1.15 -30.69 9.00
N GLN A 184 -2.35 -30.09 8.86
CA GLN A 184 -3.19 -29.61 9.96
C GLN A 184 -2.54 -28.55 10.87
N ALA A 185 -1.45 -27.91 10.43
CA ALA A 185 -0.80 -26.81 11.11
C ALA A 185 -1.51 -25.48 10.80
N PHE A 186 -2.79 -25.38 11.19
CA PHE A 186 -3.67 -24.27 10.80
C PHE A 186 -3.14 -22.87 11.16
N LEU A 187 -2.53 -22.71 12.34
CA LEU A 187 -2.00 -21.41 12.76
C LEU A 187 -0.84 -20.96 11.86
N ILE A 188 0.10 -21.86 11.56
CA ILE A 188 1.25 -21.57 10.68
C ILE A 188 0.75 -21.30 9.26
N GLY A 189 -0.20 -22.11 8.78
CA GLY A 189 -0.82 -21.92 7.47
C GLY A 189 -1.52 -20.57 7.33
N ALA A 190 -2.23 -20.12 8.37
CA ALA A 190 -2.88 -18.81 8.41
C ALA A 190 -1.86 -17.65 8.42
N ILE A 191 -0.77 -17.75 9.17
CA ILE A 191 0.29 -16.72 9.18
C ILE A 191 0.92 -16.57 7.79
N PHE A 192 1.29 -17.68 7.14
CA PHE A 192 1.85 -17.62 5.79
C PHE A 192 0.83 -17.17 4.74
N PHE A 193 -0.46 -17.48 4.92
CA PHE A 193 -1.53 -16.92 4.09
C PHE A 193 -1.59 -15.39 4.20
N LEU A 194 -1.51 -14.85 5.42
CA LEU A 194 -1.47 -13.40 5.64
C LEU A 194 -0.23 -12.75 5.01
N PHE A 195 0.93 -13.40 5.06
CA PHE A 195 2.14 -12.93 4.39
C PHE A 195 2.02 -12.96 2.86
N ALA A 196 1.38 -13.99 2.30
CA ALA A 196 1.06 -14.06 0.87
C ALA A 196 0.15 -12.90 0.45
N PHE A 197 -0.94 -12.67 1.21
CA PHE A 197 -1.87 -11.57 0.95
C PHE A 197 -1.20 -10.20 1.05
N SER A 198 -0.39 -9.97 2.09
CA SER A 198 0.39 -8.73 2.26
C SER A 198 1.36 -8.49 1.10
N SER A 199 2.06 -9.55 0.65
CA SER A 199 2.95 -9.48 -0.51
C SER A 199 2.18 -9.17 -1.80
N PHE A 200 1.00 -9.75 -1.99
CA PHE A 200 0.13 -9.49 -3.14
C PHE A 200 -0.36 -8.04 -3.16
N ASP A 201 -0.87 -7.52 -2.04
CA ASP A 201 -1.35 -6.14 -1.93
C ASP A 201 -0.21 -5.14 -2.18
N ALA A 202 0.97 -5.37 -1.60
CA ALA A 202 2.17 -4.58 -1.87
C ALA A 202 2.60 -4.66 -3.35
N TYR A 203 2.53 -5.85 -3.97
CA TYR A 203 2.83 -6.02 -5.41
C TYR A 203 1.85 -5.23 -6.28
N ARG A 204 0.55 -5.23 -5.94
CA ARG A 204 -0.46 -4.46 -6.66
C ARG A 204 -0.19 -2.95 -6.58
N ARG A 205 0.16 -2.43 -5.40
CA ARG A 205 0.46 -1.00 -5.19
C ARG A 205 1.73 -0.54 -5.91
N THR A 206 2.76 -1.39 -5.96
CA THR A 206 4.03 -1.06 -6.64
C THR A 206 3.95 -1.03 -8.16
N ARG A 207 2.83 -1.44 -8.79
CA ARG A 207 2.63 -1.27 -10.23
C ARG A 207 2.70 0.20 -10.67
N HIS A 208 2.42 1.14 -9.76
CA HIS A 208 2.40 2.59 -10.03
C HIS A 208 3.69 3.32 -9.61
N ILE A 209 4.67 2.64 -8.99
CA ILE A 209 5.92 3.26 -8.53
C ILE A 209 7.01 3.11 -9.60
N SER A 210 7.67 4.22 -9.92
CA SER A 210 8.73 4.38 -10.90
C SER A 210 10.06 4.80 -10.25
N GLU A 211 11.17 4.70 -11.00
CA GLU A 211 12.50 5.17 -10.55
C GLU A 211 12.50 6.66 -10.13
N PRO A 212 11.90 7.59 -10.90
CA PRO A 212 11.75 8.99 -10.48
C PRO A 212 11.10 9.18 -9.10
N ASP A 213 10.17 8.31 -8.70
CA ASP A 213 9.46 8.43 -7.41
C ASP A 213 10.37 8.22 -6.19
N ARG A 214 11.59 7.70 -6.40
CA ARG A 214 12.61 7.57 -5.35
C ARG A 214 13.54 8.79 -5.25
N SER A 215 13.48 9.74 -6.19
CA SER A 215 14.34 10.92 -6.17
C SER A 215 13.86 11.92 -5.12
N GLU A 216 14.68 12.13 -4.09
CA GLU A 216 14.41 13.11 -3.05
C GLU A 216 14.38 14.53 -3.60
N GLU A 217 15.17 14.81 -4.64
CA GLU A 217 15.14 16.09 -5.35
C GLU A 217 13.79 16.31 -6.04
N LEU A 218 13.24 15.30 -6.72
CA LEU A 218 11.96 15.42 -7.41
C LEU A 218 10.79 15.54 -6.44
N LYS A 219 10.83 14.84 -5.30
CA LYS A 219 9.84 15.02 -4.23
C LYS A 219 9.87 16.44 -3.70
N LYS A 220 11.06 16.97 -3.40
CA LYS A 220 11.21 18.34 -2.91
C LYS A 220 10.71 19.37 -3.92
N LEU A 221 10.98 19.18 -5.21
CA LEU A 221 10.44 20.04 -6.27
C LEU A 221 8.91 20.00 -6.33
N LEU A 222 8.29 18.82 -6.14
CA LEU A 222 6.84 18.69 -6.09
C LEU A 222 6.26 19.37 -4.85
N GLU A 223 6.87 19.20 -3.67
CA GLU A 223 6.47 19.90 -2.43
C GLU A 223 6.57 21.43 -2.57
N GLU A 224 7.65 21.93 -3.19
CA GLU A 224 7.82 23.36 -3.47
C GLU A 224 6.74 23.86 -4.47
N ALA A 225 6.37 23.04 -5.45
CA ALA A 225 5.30 23.38 -6.39
C ALA A 225 3.92 23.44 -5.71
N GLU A 226 3.60 22.48 -4.84
CA GLU A 226 2.37 22.47 -4.06
C GLU A 226 2.26 23.70 -3.15
N LYS A 227 3.36 24.04 -2.46
CA LYS A 227 3.41 25.26 -1.65
C LYS A 227 3.21 26.53 -2.48
N ALA A 228 3.79 26.59 -3.68
CA ALA A 228 3.58 27.71 -4.59
C ALA A 228 2.11 27.81 -5.06
N LEU A 229 1.42 26.68 -5.25
CA LEU A 229 -0.02 26.66 -5.55
C LEU A 229 -0.85 27.19 -4.38
N GLU A 230 -0.57 26.75 -3.15
CA GLU A 230 -1.27 27.20 -1.94
C GLU A 230 -1.12 28.70 -1.70
N GLU A 231 0.06 29.25 -1.99
CA GLU A 231 0.35 30.68 -1.86
C GLU A 231 -0.12 31.52 -3.07
N GLY A 232 -0.75 30.88 -4.07
CA GLY A 232 -1.24 31.54 -5.28
C GLY A 232 -0.14 31.97 -6.27
N ARG A 233 1.11 31.52 -6.08
CA ARG A 233 2.26 31.77 -6.96
C ARG A 233 2.23 30.87 -8.21
N LYS A 234 1.21 31.08 -9.05
CA LYS A 234 0.86 30.22 -10.20
C LYS A 234 2.00 29.99 -11.21
N ALA A 235 2.74 31.03 -11.58
CA ALA A 235 3.82 30.92 -12.59
C ALA A 235 5.01 30.09 -12.08
N GLU A 236 5.31 30.18 -10.79
CA GLU A 236 6.38 29.41 -10.16
C GLU A 236 5.98 27.94 -10.02
N ALA A 237 4.75 27.67 -9.58
CA ALA A 237 4.20 26.32 -9.54
C ALA A 237 4.26 25.65 -10.92
N GLU A 238 3.85 26.36 -11.99
CA GLU A 238 3.90 25.84 -13.36
C GLU A 238 5.33 25.46 -13.80
N HIS A 239 6.31 26.31 -13.47
CA HIS A 239 7.71 26.04 -13.76
C HIS A 239 8.24 24.81 -13.01
N LEU A 240 7.95 24.70 -11.72
CA LEU A 240 8.38 23.57 -10.88
C LEU A 240 7.72 22.25 -11.32
N LEU A 241 6.42 22.25 -11.60
CA LEU A 241 5.69 21.09 -12.13
C LEU A 241 6.26 20.65 -13.48
N SER A 242 6.53 21.60 -14.38
CA SER A 242 7.14 21.31 -15.68
C SER A 242 8.53 20.69 -15.54
N LYS A 243 9.32 21.15 -14.55
CA LYS A 243 10.62 20.57 -14.22
C LYS A 243 10.47 19.13 -13.73
N VAL A 244 9.51 18.84 -12.85
CA VAL A 244 9.20 17.47 -12.41
C VAL A 244 8.82 16.60 -13.62
N LEU A 245 7.93 17.06 -14.50
CA LEU A 245 7.48 16.30 -15.68
C LEU A 245 8.60 16.04 -16.70
N SER A 246 9.59 16.93 -16.81
CA SER A 246 10.74 16.73 -17.69
C SER A 246 11.65 15.57 -17.23
N GLN A 247 11.67 15.29 -15.92
CA GLN A 247 12.53 14.28 -15.29
C GLN A 247 11.76 13.00 -14.92
N ALA A 248 10.48 13.11 -14.58
CA ALA A 248 9.58 12.01 -14.29
C ALA A 248 8.58 11.80 -15.44
N LYS A 249 8.82 10.79 -16.27
CA LYS A 249 7.97 10.47 -17.44
C LYS A 249 6.76 9.57 -17.12
N ARG A 250 6.74 8.94 -15.95
CA ARG A 250 5.72 7.99 -15.48
C ARG A 250 5.85 7.82 -13.96
N GLY A 251 4.86 7.22 -13.32
CA GLY A 251 4.85 6.94 -11.89
C GLY A 251 4.17 8.03 -11.07
N MET A 252 4.22 7.91 -9.76
CA MET A 252 3.42 8.73 -8.84
C MET A 252 3.71 10.23 -8.97
N LEU A 253 4.97 10.64 -8.98
CA LEU A 253 5.36 12.05 -9.10
C LEU A 253 4.93 12.63 -10.45
N HIS A 254 5.01 11.83 -11.51
CA HIS A 254 4.49 12.23 -12.82
C HIS A 254 2.97 12.43 -12.77
N THR A 255 2.23 11.46 -12.23
CA THR A 255 0.77 11.52 -12.13
C THR A 255 0.32 12.72 -11.31
N LEU A 256 0.92 12.97 -10.14
CA LEU A 256 0.63 14.13 -9.31
C LEU A 256 0.97 15.44 -10.02
N ALA A 257 2.13 15.54 -10.66
CA ALA A 257 2.51 16.75 -11.37
C ALA A 257 1.58 17.05 -12.55
N VAL A 258 1.16 16.03 -13.32
CA VAL A 258 0.17 16.19 -14.40
C VAL A 258 -1.18 16.63 -13.84
N GLN A 259 -1.62 16.07 -12.71
CA GLN A 259 -2.88 16.47 -12.07
C GLN A 259 -2.87 17.94 -11.63
N HIS A 260 -1.85 18.35 -10.88
CA HIS A 260 -1.69 19.74 -10.42
C HIS A 260 -1.60 20.71 -11.59
N LEU A 261 -0.82 20.36 -12.61
CA LEU A 261 -0.72 21.18 -13.82
C LEU A 261 -2.05 21.25 -14.57
N GLY A 262 -2.80 20.14 -14.65
CA GLY A 262 -4.14 20.11 -15.25
C GLY A 262 -5.13 21.05 -14.54
N PHE A 263 -5.16 21.05 -13.21
CA PHE A 263 -5.97 22.00 -12.43
C PHE A 263 -5.52 23.45 -12.66
N LEU A 264 -4.21 23.71 -12.64
CA LEU A 264 -3.67 25.05 -12.86
C LEU A 264 -4.05 25.59 -14.25
N LYS A 265 -3.94 24.76 -15.29
CA LYS A 265 -4.33 25.12 -16.66
C LYS A 265 -5.82 25.39 -16.78
N TYR A 266 -6.66 24.61 -16.09
CA TYR A 266 -8.09 24.87 -16.02
C TYR A 266 -8.38 26.23 -15.37
N GLU A 267 -7.75 26.55 -14.24
CA GLU A 267 -7.93 27.86 -13.58
C GLU A 267 -7.44 29.05 -14.41
N GLN A 268 -6.44 28.84 -15.28
CA GLN A 268 -5.94 29.85 -16.21
C GLN A 268 -6.85 30.03 -17.45
N GLY A 269 -7.92 29.24 -17.60
CA GLY A 269 -8.79 29.23 -18.77
C GLY A 269 -8.28 28.40 -19.95
N ASN A 270 -7.14 27.71 -19.80
CA ASN A 270 -6.54 26.85 -20.82
C ASN A 270 -7.17 25.45 -20.82
N HIS A 271 -8.48 25.37 -21.06
CA HIS A 271 -9.27 24.14 -20.91
C HIS A 271 -8.82 23.00 -21.83
N GLN A 272 -8.39 23.31 -23.06
CA GLN A 272 -7.89 22.29 -23.99
C GLN A 272 -6.59 21.63 -23.52
N GLU A 273 -5.68 22.42 -22.93
CA GLU A 273 -4.41 21.91 -22.40
C GLU A 273 -4.66 21.07 -21.13
N ALA A 274 -5.52 21.57 -20.23
CA ALA A 274 -5.96 20.81 -19.05
C ALA A 274 -6.58 19.47 -19.43
N TYR A 275 -7.44 19.47 -20.46
CA TYR A 275 -8.08 18.26 -20.97
C TYR A 275 -7.05 17.25 -21.51
N ALA A 276 -6.11 17.70 -22.34
CA ALA A 276 -5.07 16.84 -22.92
C ALA A 276 -4.19 16.20 -21.82
N LEU A 277 -3.79 17.00 -20.83
CA LEU A 277 -3.00 16.54 -19.69
C LEU A 277 -3.73 15.47 -18.88
N LEU A 278 -4.94 15.77 -18.38
CA LEU A 278 -5.69 14.85 -17.53
C LEU A 278 -6.11 13.58 -18.29
N ARG A 279 -6.48 13.69 -19.57
CA ARG A 279 -6.82 12.54 -20.41
C ARG A 279 -5.66 11.55 -20.54
N SER A 280 -4.43 12.04 -20.59
CA SER A 280 -3.24 11.20 -20.76
C SER A 280 -3.01 10.20 -19.62
N ILE A 281 -3.50 10.51 -18.41
CA ILE A 281 -3.35 9.70 -17.20
C ILE A 281 -4.69 9.25 -16.61
N ARG A 282 -5.75 9.16 -17.42
CA ARG A 282 -7.14 8.94 -16.95
C ARG A 282 -7.34 7.79 -15.96
N SER A 283 -6.58 6.70 -16.08
CA SER A 283 -6.69 5.51 -15.21
C SER A 283 -6.04 5.68 -13.84
N GLU A 284 -5.29 6.76 -13.64
CA GLU A 284 -4.49 7.04 -12.45
C GLU A 284 -4.94 8.32 -11.73
N LEU A 285 -5.99 8.99 -12.24
CA LEU A 285 -6.51 10.23 -11.68
C LEU A 285 -7.16 10.03 -10.31
N ALA A 286 -6.88 10.95 -9.39
CA ALA A 286 -7.65 11.08 -8.16
C ALA A 286 -9.10 11.50 -8.48
N PRO A 287 -10.08 11.21 -7.59
CA PRO A 287 -11.49 11.43 -7.88
C PRO A 287 -11.85 12.86 -8.32
N GLN A 288 -11.27 13.89 -7.68
CA GLN A 288 -11.51 15.29 -8.03
C GLN A 288 -11.03 15.61 -9.45
N ALA A 289 -9.87 15.07 -9.84
CA ALA A 289 -9.32 15.26 -11.17
C ALA A 289 -10.10 14.48 -12.24
N LEU A 290 -10.68 13.32 -11.87
CA LEU A 290 -11.59 12.57 -12.73
C LEU A 290 -12.88 13.35 -13.00
N SER A 291 -13.44 14.02 -11.97
CA SER A 291 -14.59 14.91 -12.11
C SER A 291 -14.29 16.13 -13.01
N LEU A 292 -13.10 16.72 -12.87
CA LEU A 292 -12.64 17.78 -13.77
C LEU A 292 -12.46 17.27 -15.21
N LEU A 293 -11.83 16.11 -15.41
CA LEU A 293 -11.68 15.49 -16.73
C LEU A 293 -13.04 15.22 -17.37
N HIS A 294 -14.02 14.75 -16.60
CA HIS A 294 -15.40 14.54 -17.08
C HIS A 294 -16.03 15.82 -17.61
N ARG A 295 -15.92 16.92 -16.86
CA ARG A 295 -16.39 18.24 -17.31
C ARG A 295 -15.67 18.70 -18.58
N LEU A 296 -14.34 18.63 -18.60
CA LEU A 296 -13.53 19.04 -19.74
C LEU A 296 -13.80 18.19 -20.98
N ALA A 297 -14.05 16.89 -20.81
CA ALA A 297 -14.44 16.00 -21.91
C ALA A 297 -15.76 16.44 -22.55
N PHE A 298 -16.73 16.86 -21.74
CA PHE A 298 -18.00 17.39 -22.23
C PHE A 298 -17.81 18.69 -23.02
N GLU A 299 -17.02 19.63 -22.51
CA GLU A 299 -16.68 20.88 -23.19
C GLU A 299 -15.93 20.64 -24.51
N ALA A 300 -15.04 19.64 -24.53
CA ALA A 300 -14.32 19.19 -25.72
C ALA A 300 -15.17 18.35 -26.69
N LYS A 301 -16.46 18.11 -26.37
CA LYS A 301 -17.38 17.24 -27.13
C LYS A 301 -16.91 15.79 -27.29
N ASP A 302 -16.04 15.30 -26.40
CA ASP A 302 -15.69 13.89 -26.32
C ASP A 302 -16.75 13.12 -25.52
N TYR A 303 -17.94 13.00 -26.12
CA TYR A 303 -19.10 12.36 -25.49
C TYR A 303 -18.84 10.89 -25.15
N ALA A 304 -17.97 10.20 -25.90
CA ALA A 304 -17.59 8.82 -25.60
C ALA A 304 -16.88 8.73 -24.25
N LEU A 305 -15.92 9.63 -23.99
CA LEU A 305 -15.24 9.69 -22.70
C LEU A 305 -16.17 10.13 -21.56
N VAL A 306 -17.11 11.05 -21.82
CA VAL A 306 -18.12 11.45 -20.83
C VAL A 306 -18.95 10.25 -20.37
N VAL A 307 -19.43 9.43 -21.31
CA VAL A 307 -20.21 8.23 -20.99
C VAL A 307 -19.36 7.16 -20.29
N ASP A 308 -18.11 6.96 -20.71
CA ASP A 308 -17.15 6.04 -20.05
C ASP A 308 -16.95 6.37 -18.57
N LEU A 309 -16.88 7.66 -18.24
CA LEU A 309 -16.66 8.15 -16.88
C LEU A 309 -17.94 8.36 -16.06
N ALA A 310 -19.11 8.36 -16.70
CA ALA A 310 -20.38 8.81 -16.12
C ALA A 310 -20.72 8.12 -14.80
N GLY A 311 -20.68 6.78 -14.77
CA GLY A 311 -21.03 5.98 -13.60
C GLY A 311 -20.05 6.19 -12.44
N SER A 312 -18.75 6.12 -12.72
CA SER A 312 -17.70 6.29 -11.70
C SER A 312 -17.69 7.70 -11.10
N CYS A 313 -17.87 8.74 -11.92
CA CYS A 313 -17.87 10.11 -11.42
C CYS A 313 -19.12 10.40 -10.58
N TYR A 314 -20.30 9.98 -11.05
CA TYR A 314 -21.57 10.27 -10.37
C TYR A 314 -21.71 9.54 -9.04
N GLN A 315 -21.18 8.31 -8.91
CA GLN A 315 -21.16 7.60 -7.62
C GLN A 315 -20.33 8.32 -6.54
N ILE A 316 -19.31 9.08 -6.95
CA ILE A 316 -18.39 9.76 -6.01
C ILE A 316 -18.85 11.21 -5.76
N PHE A 317 -19.27 11.91 -6.82
CA PHE A 317 -19.70 13.31 -6.76
C PHE A 317 -21.04 13.49 -7.49
N PRO A 318 -22.16 13.02 -6.90
CA PRO A 318 -23.47 13.22 -7.49
C PRO A 318 -23.77 14.72 -7.57
N SER A 319 -24.16 15.20 -8.74
CA SER A 319 -24.59 16.58 -8.94
C SER A 319 -25.60 16.72 -10.08
N PRO A 320 -26.49 17.72 -10.02
CA PRO A 320 -27.46 18.02 -11.09
C PRO A 320 -26.78 18.22 -12.44
N GLU A 321 -25.69 18.98 -12.49
CA GLU A 321 -24.94 19.30 -13.71
C GLU A 321 -24.24 18.06 -14.29
N MET A 322 -23.76 17.16 -13.43
CA MET A 322 -23.11 15.94 -13.88
C MET A 322 -24.11 14.97 -14.51
N ALA A 323 -25.25 14.75 -13.85
CA ALA A 323 -26.35 13.95 -14.40
C ALA A 323 -26.80 14.52 -15.75
N LEU A 324 -26.91 15.85 -15.85
CA LEU A 324 -27.28 16.51 -17.09
C LEU A 324 -26.23 16.30 -18.19
N ARG A 325 -24.94 16.55 -17.94
CA ARG A 325 -23.86 16.27 -18.92
C ARG A 325 -23.88 14.82 -19.40
N ASN A 326 -24.15 13.87 -18.51
CA ASN A 326 -24.25 12.46 -18.85
C ASN A 326 -25.45 12.17 -19.77
N ALA A 327 -26.61 12.81 -19.50
CA ALA A 327 -27.80 12.72 -20.34
C ALA A 327 -27.53 13.26 -21.75
N TYR A 328 -26.93 14.45 -21.85
CA TYR A 328 -26.57 15.08 -23.12
C TYR A 328 -25.61 14.20 -23.92
N ALA A 329 -24.52 13.73 -23.31
CA ALA A 329 -23.54 12.89 -23.98
C ALA A 329 -24.15 11.57 -24.46
N SER A 330 -25.01 10.95 -23.64
CA SER A 330 -25.71 9.72 -24.02
C SER A 330 -26.69 9.95 -25.18
N ALA A 331 -27.39 11.07 -25.21
CA ALA A 331 -28.30 11.43 -26.30
C ALA A 331 -27.55 11.66 -27.62
N GLN A 332 -26.42 12.36 -27.58
CA GLN A 332 -25.55 12.58 -28.74
C GLN A 332 -24.99 11.26 -29.31
N LEU A 333 -24.78 10.26 -28.45
CA LEU A 333 -24.35 8.91 -28.87
C LEU A 333 -25.51 7.95 -29.19
N LEU A 334 -26.75 8.45 -29.27
CA LEU A 334 -27.98 7.67 -29.52
C LEU A 334 -28.22 6.54 -28.50
N GLN A 335 -27.67 6.68 -27.29
CA GLN A 335 -27.86 5.72 -26.19
C GLN A 335 -29.10 6.08 -25.38
N VAL A 336 -30.29 5.88 -25.97
CA VAL A 336 -31.56 6.39 -25.40
C VAL A 336 -31.80 5.94 -23.96
N LYS A 337 -31.61 4.64 -23.66
CA LYS A 337 -31.81 4.10 -22.31
C LYS A 337 -30.91 4.79 -21.27
N ALA A 338 -29.65 5.04 -21.62
CA ALA A 338 -28.72 5.74 -20.74
C ALA A 338 -29.11 7.21 -20.59
N ALA A 339 -29.46 7.88 -21.70
CA ALA A 339 -29.90 9.28 -21.69
C ALA A 339 -31.11 9.49 -20.78
N VAL A 340 -32.16 8.66 -20.92
CA VAL A 340 -33.35 8.72 -20.07
C VAL A 340 -33.02 8.41 -18.61
N GLY A 341 -32.17 7.42 -18.35
CA GLY A 341 -31.71 7.11 -16.98
C GLY A 341 -31.01 8.28 -16.30
N TRP A 342 -30.15 8.99 -17.04
CA TRP A 342 -29.47 10.19 -16.54
C TRP A 342 -30.40 11.39 -16.39
N LEU A 343 -31.44 11.52 -17.23
CA LEU A 343 -32.47 12.54 -17.03
C LEU A 343 -33.31 12.28 -15.79
N HIS A 344 -33.60 11.01 -15.45
CA HIS A 344 -34.21 10.67 -14.18
C HIS A 344 -33.32 11.04 -12.99
N ALA A 345 -32.02 10.73 -13.07
CA ALA A 345 -31.07 11.14 -12.05
C ALA A 345 -31.04 12.68 -11.92
N ALA A 346 -31.00 13.40 -13.04
CA ALA A 346 -31.03 14.87 -13.07
C ALA A 346 -32.31 15.44 -12.42
N PHE A 347 -33.46 14.81 -12.66
CA PHE A 347 -34.72 15.17 -12.01
C PHE A 347 -34.69 14.94 -10.49
N GLN A 348 -34.14 13.80 -10.05
CA GLN A 348 -34.02 13.46 -8.63
C GLN A 348 -33.04 14.38 -7.87
N GLU A 349 -31.97 14.81 -8.52
CA GLU A 349 -31.00 15.79 -7.98
C GLU A 349 -31.54 17.23 -7.97
N GLY A 350 -32.72 17.47 -8.53
CA GLY A 350 -33.38 18.78 -8.48
C GLY A 350 -32.92 19.76 -9.56
N VAL A 351 -32.59 19.29 -10.78
CA VAL A 351 -32.35 20.20 -11.91
C VAL A 351 -33.60 21.07 -12.16
N GLU A 352 -33.42 22.39 -12.06
CA GLU A 352 -34.45 23.37 -12.40
C GLU A 352 -34.71 23.39 -13.92
N ASN A 353 -35.96 23.67 -14.31
CA ASN A 353 -36.37 23.82 -15.73
C ASN A 353 -36.08 22.59 -16.61
N LEU A 354 -36.03 21.38 -16.04
CA LEU A 354 -35.80 20.16 -16.81
C LEU A 354 -36.82 19.96 -17.95
N SER A 355 -38.06 20.45 -17.75
CA SER A 355 -39.11 20.46 -18.77
C SER A 355 -38.78 21.32 -20.01
N GLU A 356 -37.99 22.38 -19.85
CA GLU A 356 -37.45 23.18 -20.96
C GLU A 356 -36.17 22.58 -21.52
N ILE A 357 -35.28 22.08 -20.66
CA ILE A 357 -33.99 21.49 -21.08
C ILE A 357 -34.19 20.30 -22.03
N ILE A 358 -35.16 19.42 -21.77
CA ILE A 358 -35.46 18.28 -22.65
C ILE A 358 -36.01 18.70 -24.03
N LYS A 359 -36.30 20.00 -24.24
CA LYS A 359 -36.69 20.54 -25.54
C LYS A 359 -35.50 21.00 -26.37
N GLU A 360 -34.30 21.06 -25.82
CA GLU A 360 -33.10 21.45 -26.56
C GLU A 360 -32.78 20.48 -27.72
N GLU A 361 -32.12 21.01 -28.75
CA GLU A 361 -31.78 20.29 -29.99
C GLU A 361 -30.96 19.01 -29.76
N VAL A 362 -30.18 18.99 -28.68
CA VAL A 362 -29.36 17.83 -28.27
C VAL A 362 -30.18 16.54 -28.09
N PHE A 363 -31.47 16.65 -27.79
CA PHE A 363 -32.35 15.50 -27.58
C PHE A 363 -33.21 15.15 -28.80
N ASP A 364 -33.12 15.89 -29.90
CA ASP A 364 -33.97 15.67 -31.09
C ASP A 364 -33.81 14.28 -31.68
N SER A 365 -32.59 13.75 -31.66
CA SER A 365 -32.26 12.41 -32.14
C SER A 365 -32.95 11.29 -31.36
N ILE A 366 -33.28 11.52 -30.10
CA ILE A 366 -33.92 10.53 -29.21
C ILE A 366 -35.39 10.87 -28.88
N ARG A 367 -35.88 12.04 -29.29
CA ARG A 367 -37.19 12.60 -28.93
C ARG A 367 -38.37 11.70 -29.30
N ASN A 368 -38.25 10.96 -30.39
CA ASN A 368 -39.31 10.09 -30.90
C ASN A 368 -39.36 8.71 -30.24
N ASP A 369 -38.32 8.35 -29.48
CA ASP A 369 -38.22 7.05 -28.82
C ASP A 369 -39.29 6.88 -27.72
N PRO A 370 -39.91 5.68 -27.59
CA PRO A 370 -40.91 5.42 -26.57
C PRO A 370 -40.46 5.74 -25.14
N LEU A 371 -39.22 5.40 -24.77
CA LEU A 371 -38.70 5.62 -23.41
C LEU A 371 -38.58 7.11 -23.09
N PHE A 372 -38.16 7.90 -24.07
CA PHE A 372 -38.03 9.35 -23.90
C PHE A 372 -39.41 10.03 -23.77
N LYS A 373 -40.39 9.59 -24.57
CA LYS A 373 -41.78 10.09 -24.47
C LYS A 373 -42.43 9.73 -23.13
N GLU A 374 -42.16 8.53 -22.62
CA GLU A 374 -42.63 8.12 -21.31
C GLU A 374 -42.08 9.05 -20.22
N PHE A 375 -40.76 9.30 -20.22
CA PHE A 375 -40.13 10.24 -19.30
C PHE A 375 -40.74 11.65 -19.37
N GLN A 376 -40.96 12.19 -20.59
CA GLN A 376 -41.62 13.48 -20.78
C GLN A 376 -43.03 13.53 -20.15
N SER A 377 -43.78 12.44 -20.26
CA SER A 377 -45.12 12.36 -19.67
C SER A 377 -45.09 12.34 -18.14
N GLN A 378 -44.08 11.69 -17.55
CA GLN A 378 -43.89 11.63 -16.10
C GLN A 378 -43.50 13.00 -15.55
N LEU A 379 -42.59 13.72 -16.22
CA LEU A 379 -42.19 15.08 -15.83
C LEU A 379 -43.36 16.07 -15.80
N LYS A 380 -44.30 15.97 -16.76
CA LYS A 380 -45.50 16.82 -16.78
C LYS A 380 -46.38 16.57 -15.56
N LYS A 381 -46.62 15.30 -15.21
CA LYS A 381 -47.46 14.92 -14.07
C LYS A 381 -46.89 15.33 -12.70
N SER A 382 -45.58 15.54 -12.59
CA SER A 382 -44.94 15.99 -11.36
C SER A 382 -44.77 17.51 -11.27
N SER A 383 -45.12 18.25 -12.34
CA SER A 383 -45.07 19.71 -12.40
C SER A 383 -46.45 20.37 -12.17
N ASP A 384 -47.52 19.57 -12.22
CA ASP A 384 -48.90 19.88 -11.82
C ASP A 384 -49.14 19.43 -10.37
#